data_AF-A0A6A4TCR8-F1
#
_entry.id   AF-A0A6A4TCR8-F1
#
_cell.length_a   1.000
_cell.length_b   1.000
_cell.length_c   1.000
_cell.angle_alpha   90.00
_cell.angle_beta   90.00
_cell.angle_gamma   90.00
#
_symmetry.space_group_name_H-M   'P 1'
#
loop_
_entity.id
_entity.type
_entity.pdbx_description
1 polymer ?
#
loop_
_entity_poly.entity_id
_entity_poly.type
_entity_poly.pdbx_seq_one_letter_code
_entity_poly.pdbx_strand_id
1 'polypeptide(L)'
;MIIYSTVSPPVGELVYVTLGLTRKYIHLSRTHVWKRKKFDTGLFIPSLGSKMGKSKQTGNHKSDKKKNIAKTWKTKRRTKDLDQIHSDLKPETAAKLLQQDVDYDVTGGAQNYCLHCARYFVDLRSLKEHFKTKVHKRRLKQLREEPYTQAEADRAAAVCDTNGCVTFWVSPESGKPYPSL
;
A
#
# COMPACT_ATOMS: atom_id res chain seq x y z
N MET A 1 16.25 -46.15 -26.70
CA MET A 1 17.11 -46.06 -25.49
C MET A 1 18.42 -45.42 -25.90
N ILE A 2 18.74 -44.23 -25.38
CA ILE A 2 19.97 -43.47 -25.67
C ILE A 2 20.34 -42.84 -24.31
N ILE A 3 21.10 -43.53 -23.47
CA ILE A 3 22.59 -43.49 -23.38
C ILE A 3 23.06 -42.07 -23.07
N TYR A 4 23.32 -41.81 -21.79
CA TYR A 4 24.00 -40.61 -21.30
C TYR A 4 25.51 -40.79 -21.43
N SER A 5 26.17 -39.93 -22.21
CA SER A 5 27.63 -39.96 -22.37
C SER A 5 28.32 -39.04 -21.36
N THR A 6 29.08 -39.65 -20.45
CA THR A 6 29.97 -38.97 -19.50
C THR A 6 31.26 -38.49 -20.18
N VAL A 7 31.71 -37.26 -19.89
CA VAL A 7 33.07 -36.79 -20.22
C VAL A 7 33.69 -36.04 -19.03
N SER A 8 34.63 -36.74 -18.37
CA SER A 8 35.72 -36.22 -17.52
C SER A 8 37.05 -36.53 -18.24
N PRO A 9 38.28 -36.26 -17.71
CA PRO A 9 38.68 -35.49 -16.52
C PRO A 9 39.34 -34.14 -16.97
N PRO A 10 40.63 -33.74 -16.75
CA PRO A 10 41.79 -34.32 -16.06
C PRO A 10 41.96 -33.78 -14.60
N VAL A 11 43.21 -33.65 -14.15
CA VAL A 11 43.69 -33.12 -12.86
C VAL A 11 44.87 -32.17 -13.09
N GLY A 12 45.16 -31.26 -12.16
CA GLY A 12 46.35 -30.42 -12.17
C GLY A 12 46.40 -29.49 -10.96
N GLU A 13 47.46 -29.59 -10.15
CA GLU A 13 47.61 -28.86 -8.90
C GLU A 13 48.00 -27.39 -9.12
N LEU A 14 47.56 -26.50 -8.22
CA LEU A 14 48.46 -25.47 -7.68
C LEU A 14 47.99 -25.03 -6.29
N VAL A 15 48.93 -25.07 -5.36
CA VAL A 15 48.75 -24.82 -3.92
C VAL A 15 49.14 -23.37 -3.61
N TYR A 16 48.87 -22.88 -2.38
CA TYR A 16 49.34 -21.60 -1.81
C TYR A 16 48.64 -20.31 -2.36
N VAL A 17 48.33 -19.25 -1.57
CA VAL A 17 48.41 -19.07 -0.10
C VAL A 17 47.60 -17.83 0.41
N THR A 18 47.45 -17.75 1.73
CA THR A 18 47.10 -16.58 2.58
C THR A 18 45.69 -15.96 2.57
N LEU A 19 45.04 -16.15 3.71
CA LEU A 19 44.09 -15.22 4.34
C LEU A 19 44.75 -13.85 4.67
N GLY A 20 43.93 -12.80 4.80
CA GLY A 20 44.21 -11.73 5.77
C GLY A 20 44.69 -10.38 5.23
N LEU A 21 43.81 -9.62 4.56
CA LEU A 21 44.01 -8.16 4.39
C LEU A 21 43.91 -7.41 5.72
N THR A 22 45.03 -7.34 6.44
CA THR A 22 45.22 -6.42 7.58
C THR A 22 45.68 -5.05 7.08
N ARG A 23 44.75 -4.21 6.60
CA ARG A 23 45.09 -2.82 6.24
C ARG A 23 44.90 -1.85 7.42
N LYS A 24 45.70 -2.06 8.48
CA LYS A 24 45.90 -1.07 9.55
C LYS A 24 46.55 0.18 8.95
N TYR A 25 45.77 1.22 8.67
CA TYR A 25 46.34 2.50 8.23
C TYR A 25 47.00 3.22 9.42
N ILE A 26 48.32 3.29 9.38
CA ILE A 26 49.12 4.02 10.36
C ILE A 26 49.02 5.52 10.03
N HIS A 27 48.23 6.25 10.81
CA HIS A 27 48.26 7.72 10.78
C HIS A 27 49.49 8.22 11.54
N LEU A 28 50.62 8.31 10.84
CA LEU A 28 51.86 8.82 11.41
C LEU A 28 51.82 10.36 11.43
N SER A 29 51.62 10.91 12.63
CA SER A 29 52.03 12.23 13.13
C SER A 29 52.01 13.44 12.17
N ARG A 30 51.18 14.43 12.51
CA ARG A 30 51.63 15.84 12.47
C ARG A 30 51.38 16.51 13.81
N THR A 31 52.43 16.61 14.59
CA THR A 31 52.48 17.40 15.82
C THR A 31 52.37 18.89 15.47
N HIS A 32 51.27 19.53 15.89
CA HIS A 32 51.24 20.98 16.07
C HIS A 32 50.89 21.29 17.52
N VAL A 33 51.94 21.40 18.34
CA VAL A 33 51.85 21.88 19.72
C VAL A 33 51.51 23.37 19.69
N TRP A 34 50.23 23.70 19.58
CA TRP A 34 49.74 25.06 19.81
C TRP A 34 49.69 25.32 21.32
N LYS A 35 50.84 25.72 21.87
CA LYS A 35 51.02 26.16 23.25
C LYS A 35 50.32 27.51 23.45
N ARG A 36 48.98 27.48 23.52
CA ARG A 36 48.13 28.67 23.72
C ARG A 36 48.49 29.29 25.07
N LYS A 37 49.27 30.37 25.06
CA LYS A 37 49.60 31.15 26.26
C LYS A 37 48.31 31.53 26.96
N LYS A 38 48.14 31.07 28.20
CA LYS A 38 47.14 31.58 29.11
C LYS A 38 47.65 32.94 29.59
N PHE A 39 47.10 34.01 29.04
CA PHE A 39 47.31 35.35 29.57
C PHE A 39 46.14 35.62 30.50
N ASP A 40 46.38 35.44 31.80
CA ASP A 40 45.38 35.69 32.84
C ASP A 40 45.26 37.21 33.05
N THR A 41 44.42 37.89 32.27
CA THR A 41 43.91 39.23 32.58
C THR A 41 42.41 39.14 32.84
N GLY A 42 42.04 39.23 34.12
CA GLY A 42 40.66 39.10 34.57
C GLY A 42 39.81 40.30 34.17
N LEU A 43 39.03 40.15 33.09
CA LEU A 43 37.81 40.91 32.86
C LEU A 43 36.66 39.94 32.64
N PHE A 44 35.98 39.60 33.73
CA PHE A 44 34.72 38.85 33.69
C PHE A 44 33.63 39.77 33.16
N ILE A 45 33.50 39.83 31.83
CA ILE A 45 32.35 40.45 31.17
C ILE A 45 31.20 39.44 31.27
N PRO A 46 30.13 39.69 32.04
CA PRO A 46 28.96 38.83 32.02
C PRO A 46 28.32 38.93 30.63
N SER A 47 28.44 37.87 29.84
CA SER A 47 27.80 37.83 28.53
C SER A 47 26.29 37.89 28.74
N LEU A 48 25.67 38.99 28.27
CA LEU A 48 24.23 39.07 28.10
C LEU A 48 23.82 37.90 27.20
N GLY A 49 23.28 36.86 27.83
CA GLY A 49 22.87 35.63 27.18
C GLY A 49 21.66 35.87 26.30
N SER A 50 21.88 36.47 25.13
CA SER A 50 20.90 36.59 24.06
C SER A 50 20.38 35.19 23.75
N LYS A 51 19.18 34.87 24.26
CA LYS A 51 18.47 33.63 23.97
C LYS A 51 18.13 33.63 22.49
N MET A 52 19.06 33.15 21.67
CA MET A 52 18.93 33.07 20.22
C MET A 52 17.63 32.34 19.90
N GLY A 53 16.63 33.06 19.42
CA GLY A 53 15.30 32.51 19.15
C GLY A 53 15.43 31.33 18.20
N LYS A 54 14.80 30.20 18.53
CA LYS A 54 14.95 28.97 17.74
C LYS A 54 14.49 29.24 16.31
N SER A 55 15.44 29.17 15.37
CA SER A 55 15.20 29.59 13.99
C SER A 55 14.05 28.80 13.38
N LYS A 56 13.15 29.51 12.68
CA LYS A 56 12.00 28.89 12.01
C LYS A 56 12.53 27.92 10.95
N GLN A 57 12.17 26.64 11.07
CA GLN A 57 12.53 25.60 10.11
C GLN A 57 11.75 25.80 8.80
N THR A 58 12.22 26.69 7.94
CA THR A 58 11.67 26.89 6.59
C THR A 58 11.89 25.62 5.75
N GLY A 59 10.84 25.12 5.10
CA GLY A 59 10.87 23.91 4.27
C GLY A 59 10.79 22.58 5.02
N ASN A 60 11.23 22.51 6.27
CA ASN A 60 11.32 21.24 7.03
C ASN A 60 10.02 20.88 7.81
N HIS A 61 8.87 21.36 7.35
CA HIS A 61 7.57 21.03 7.92
C HIS A 61 7.15 19.61 7.52
N LYS A 62 7.63 18.61 8.27
CA LYS A 62 7.19 17.21 8.12
C LYS A 62 5.66 17.16 8.25
N SER A 63 4.99 16.85 7.14
CA SER A 63 3.55 16.61 7.15
C SER A 63 3.30 15.25 7.80
N ASP A 64 3.18 15.25 9.14
CA ASP A 64 2.98 14.02 9.91
C ASP A 64 1.88 13.18 9.27
N LYS A 65 2.23 11.99 8.79
CA LYS A 65 1.33 11.18 7.96
C LYS A 65 -0.01 10.95 8.68
N LYS A 66 0.06 10.74 10.00
CA LYS A 66 -1.08 10.64 10.94
C LYS A 66 -2.05 11.82 10.85
N LYS A 67 -1.56 13.07 10.77
CA LYS A 67 -2.40 14.30 10.68
C LYS A 67 -3.14 14.44 9.35
N ASN A 68 -2.73 13.73 8.30
CA ASN A 68 -3.38 13.77 6.99
C ASN A 68 -4.33 12.59 6.72
N ILE A 69 -4.33 11.53 7.53
CA ILE A 69 -5.24 10.38 7.37
C ILE A 69 -6.71 10.84 7.34
N ALA A 70 -7.09 11.71 8.29
CA ALA A 70 -8.43 12.29 8.37
C ALA A 70 -8.88 13.09 7.13
N LYS A 71 -7.97 13.48 6.22
CA LYS A 71 -8.32 14.13 4.94
C LYS A 71 -8.68 13.14 3.82
N THR A 72 -8.23 11.90 3.94
CA THR A 72 -8.51 10.81 2.99
C THR A 72 -9.83 10.10 3.34
N TRP A 73 -10.14 9.98 4.63
CA TRP A 73 -11.35 9.29 5.12
C TRP A 73 -12.62 10.16 5.06
N LYS A 74 -12.54 11.39 4.50
CA LYS A 74 -13.70 12.27 4.34
C LYS A 74 -14.61 11.76 3.21
N THR A 75 -15.92 11.89 3.41
CA THR A 75 -16.99 11.56 2.44
C THR A 75 -16.70 12.03 1.02
N LYS A 76 -16.25 13.29 0.84
CA LYS A 76 -15.92 13.87 -0.48
C LYS A 76 -14.80 13.20 -1.29
N ARG A 77 -14.15 12.15 -0.75
CA ARG A 77 -13.12 11.33 -1.41
C ARG A 77 -13.31 9.83 -1.15
N ARG A 78 -14.49 9.41 -0.69
CA ARG A 78 -14.84 7.98 -0.58
C ARG A 78 -14.81 7.35 -1.96
N THR A 79 -14.25 6.14 -2.02
CA THR A 79 -14.37 5.21 -3.15
C THR A 79 -15.55 4.27 -2.89
N LYS A 80 -16.08 3.60 -3.93
CA LYS A 80 -17.10 2.56 -3.75
C LYS A 80 -16.66 1.51 -2.72
N ASP A 81 -17.58 1.19 -1.82
CA ASP A 81 -17.42 0.18 -0.78
C ASP A 81 -17.63 -1.24 -1.38
N LEU A 82 -17.42 -2.29 -0.59
CA LEU A 82 -17.34 -3.67 -1.10
C LEU A 82 -18.72 -4.22 -1.50
N ASP A 83 -19.71 -4.04 -0.65
CA ASP A 83 -21.14 -4.31 -0.83
C ASP A 83 -21.71 -3.74 -2.14
N GLN A 84 -21.39 -2.49 -2.45
CA GLN A 84 -21.78 -1.83 -3.69
C GLN A 84 -21.18 -2.55 -4.91
N ILE A 85 -19.92 -2.98 -4.81
CA ILE A 85 -19.24 -3.70 -5.90
C ILE A 85 -19.80 -5.11 -6.06
N HIS A 86 -20.22 -5.80 -4.98
CA HIS A 86 -20.96 -7.07 -5.11
C HIS A 86 -22.28 -6.91 -5.86
N SER A 87 -22.94 -5.75 -5.77
CA SER A 87 -24.12 -5.44 -6.58
C SER A 87 -23.77 -5.12 -8.05
N ASP A 88 -22.65 -4.42 -8.29
CA ASP A 88 -22.13 -4.13 -9.65
C ASP A 88 -21.65 -5.39 -10.40
N LEU A 89 -21.26 -6.46 -9.69
CA LEU A 89 -20.81 -7.73 -10.27
C LEU A 89 -21.94 -8.59 -10.85
N LYS A 90 -23.21 -8.28 -10.56
CA LYS A 90 -24.35 -8.99 -11.16
C LYS A 90 -24.33 -8.79 -12.69
N PRO A 91 -24.58 -9.82 -13.50
CA PRO A 91 -24.38 -9.76 -14.96
C PRO A 91 -25.14 -8.62 -15.63
N GLU A 92 -26.39 -8.36 -15.17
CA GLU A 92 -27.24 -7.26 -15.62
C GLU A 92 -26.61 -5.87 -15.47
N THR A 93 -25.84 -5.66 -14.41
CA THR A 93 -25.15 -4.39 -14.11
C THR A 93 -23.77 -4.38 -14.76
N ALA A 94 -23.06 -5.50 -14.71
CA ALA A 94 -21.72 -5.65 -15.27
C ALA A 94 -21.70 -5.41 -16.79
N ALA A 95 -22.70 -5.88 -17.54
CA ALA A 95 -22.81 -5.62 -18.98
C ALA A 95 -22.91 -4.11 -19.27
N LYS A 96 -23.79 -3.40 -18.55
CA LYS A 96 -23.99 -1.94 -18.68
C LYS A 96 -22.75 -1.13 -18.28
N LEU A 97 -21.98 -1.60 -17.30
CA LEU A 97 -20.74 -0.97 -16.85
C LEU A 97 -19.52 -1.29 -17.74
N LEU A 98 -19.59 -2.31 -18.58
CA LEU A 98 -18.56 -2.62 -19.58
C LEU A 98 -18.87 -1.99 -20.95
N GLN A 99 -20.15 -1.80 -21.26
CA GLN A 99 -20.67 -1.17 -22.48
C GLN A 99 -21.26 0.21 -22.15
N GLN A 100 -20.43 1.09 -21.58
CA GLN A 100 -20.80 2.49 -21.37
C GLN A 100 -20.58 3.30 -22.66
N ASP A 101 -21.48 4.25 -22.91
CA ASP A 101 -21.29 5.26 -23.94
C ASP A 101 -20.06 6.14 -23.64
N VAL A 102 -19.52 6.78 -24.68
CA VAL A 102 -18.27 7.54 -24.58
C VAL A 102 -18.50 8.87 -23.86
N ASP A 103 -18.09 8.94 -22.60
CA ASP A 103 -18.16 10.15 -21.77
C ASP A 103 -16.80 10.85 -21.70
N TYR A 104 -16.75 12.11 -22.16
CA TYR A 104 -15.54 12.92 -22.22
C TYR A 104 -15.11 13.53 -20.87
N ASP A 105 -16.00 13.62 -19.88
CA ASP A 105 -15.67 14.13 -18.54
C ASP A 105 -14.91 13.08 -17.71
N VAL A 106 -14.99 11.81 -18.12
CA VAL A 106 -14.34 10.67 -17.46
C VAL A 106 -13.03 10.29 -18.16
N THR A 107 -12.01 9.95 -17.36
CA THR A 107 -10.69 9.56 -17.88
C THR A 107 -10.80 8.37 -18.85
N GLY A 108 -10.30 8.53 -20.08
CA GLY A 108 -10.29 7.44 -21.08
C GLY A 108 -11.65 7.18 -21.75
N GLY A 109 -12.55 8.17 -21.75
CA GLY A 109 -13.82 8.09 -22.48
C GLY A 109 -14.82 7.11 -21.89
N ALA A 110 -14.72 6.83 -20.58
CA ALA A 110 -15.38 5.73 -19.85
C ALA A 110 -15.11 4.28 -20.33
N GLN A 111 -14.59 4.06 -21.55
CA GLN A 111 -14.42 2.74 -22.18
C GLN A 111 -13.54 1.76 -21.38
N ASN A 112 -12.48 2.25 -20.73
CA ASN A 112 -11.48 1.41 -20.07
C ASN A 112 -11.75 1.28 -18.55
N TYR A 113 -12.84 0.61 -18.17
CA TYR A 113 -13.29 0.46 -16.78
C TYR A 113 -12.88 -0.88 -16.12
N CYS A 114 -12.64 -0.86 -14.80
CA CYS A 114 -12.39 -2.05 -13.99
C CYS A 114 -13.47 -2.21 -12.90
N LEU A 115 -14.35 -3.21 -13.08
CA LEU A 115 -15.46 -3.55 -12.16
C LEU A 115 -14.98 -3.70 -10.69
N HIS A 116 -13.99 -4.56 -10.44
CA HIS A 116 -13.55 -4.89 -9.06
C HIS A 116 -12.96 -3.70 -8.28
N CYS A 117 -12.38 -2.72 -8.97
CA CYS A 117 -11.73 -1.56 -8.34
C CYS A 117 -12.50 -0.25 -8.53
N ALA A 118 -13.64 -0.27 -9.23
CA ALA A 118 -14.48 0.88 -9.54
C ALA A 118 -13.67 2.09 -10.04
N ARG A 119 -12.80 1.86 -11.03
CA ARG A 119 -11.85 2.86 -11.53
C ARG A 119 -11.70 2.79 -13.04
N TYR A 120 -11.73 3.95 -13.66
CA TYR A 120 -11.44 4.18 -15.08
C TYR A 120 -9.92 4.32 -15.33
N PHE A 121 -9.52 3.96 -16.54
CA PHE A 121 -8.16 3.99 -17.05
C PHE A 121 -8.12 4.72 -18.39
N VAL A 122 -6.93 5.17 -18.82
CA VAL A 122 -6.80 5.84 -20.13
C VAL A 122 -6.72 4.80 -21.25
N ASP A 123 -5.81 3.83 -21.11
CA ASP A 123 -5.53 2.83 -22.16
C ASP A 123 -5.82 1.39 -21.72
N LEU A 124 -6.19 0.53 -22.69
CA LEU A 124 -6.26 -0.93 -22.56
C LEU A 124 -4.96 -1.55 -21.98
N ARG A 125 -3.79 -0.97 -22.28
CA ARG A 125 -2.51 -1.41 -21.71
C ARG A 125 -2.47 -1.20 -20.20
N SER A 126 -2.85 0.00 -19.74
CA SER A 126 -2.85 0.35 -18.32
C SER A 126 -3.86 -0.49 -17.51
N LEU A 127 -4.97 -0.88 -18.12
CA LEU A 127 -5.96 -1.82 -17.57
C LEU A 127 -5.38 -3.25 -17.44
N LYS A 128 -4.69 -3.75 -18.48
CA LYS A 128 -3.97 -5.05 -18.43
C LYS A 128 -2.84 -5.07 -17.38
N GLU A 129 -2.14 -3.95 -17.20
CA GLU A 129 -1.12 -3.79 -16.16
C GLU A 129 -1.74 -3.72 -14.75
N HIS A 130 -2.89 -3.03 -14.60
CA HIS A 130 -3.64 -2.95 -13.34
C HIS A 130 -4.00 -4.33 -12.78
N PHE A 131 -4.50 -5.27 -13.60
CA PHE A 131 -4.82 -6.64 -13.18
C PHE A 131 -3.61 -7.40 -12.60
N LYS A 132 -2.38 -7.09 -13.03
CA LYS A 132 -1.16 -7.72 -12.51
C LYS A 132 -0.78 -7.19 -11.12
N THR A 133 -1.25 -6.00 -10.74
CA THR A 133 -0.85 -5.31 -9.49
C THR A 133 -1.33 -6.03 -8.22
N LYS A 134 -0.57 -5.83 -7.12
CA LYS A 134 -0.94 -6.34 -5.79
C LYS A 134 -2.24 -5.76 -5.25
N VAL A 135 -2.59 -4.52 -5.63
CA VAL A 135 -3.83 -3.84 -5.19
C VAL A 135 -5.06 -4.56 -5.74
N HIS A 136 -5.07 -4.82 -7.05
CA HIS A 136 -6.15 -5.56 -7.71
C HIS A 136 -6.29 -6.97 -7.14
N LYS A 137 -5.17 -7.71 -7.03
CA LYS A 137 -5.14 -9.06 -6.44
C LYS A 137 -5.61 -9.12 -4.99
N ARG A 138 -5.42 -8.06 -4.20
CA ARG A 138 -5.97 -7.96 -2.84
C ARG A 138 -7.48 -7.73 -2.87
N ARG A 139 -7.97 -6.86 -3.76
CA ARG A 139 -9.42 -6.61 -3.94
C ARG A 139 -10.15 -7.88 -4.38
N LEU A 140 -9.58 -8.65 -5.31
CA LEU A 140 -10.10 -9.97 -5.71
C LEU A 140 -10.13 -11.01 -4.58
N LYS A 141 -9.32 -10.87 -3.52
CA LYS A 141 -9.43 -11.73 -2.33
C LYS A 141 -10.60 -11.30 -1.45
N GLN A 142 -10.74 -9.99 -1.22
CA GLN A 142 -11.85 -9.41 -0.44
C GLN A 142 -13.21 -9.73 -1.09
N LEU A 143 -13.31 -9.70 -2.42
CA LEU A 143 -14.52 -10.03 -3.18
C LEU A 143 -14.90 -11.52 -3.19
N ARG A 144 -14.12 -12.41 -2.57
CA ARG A 144 -14.48 -13.83 -2.38
C ARG A 144 -15.21 -14.08 -1.08
N GLU A 145 -15.06 -13.18 -0.12
CA GLU A 145 -15.78 -13.20 1.14
C GLU A 145 -17.17 -12.56 0.89
N GLU A 146 -18.21 -13.05 1.56
CA GLU A 146 -19.54 -12.46 1.47
C GLU A 146 -19.51 -11.05 2.09
N PRO A 147 -20.13 -10.02 1.46
CA PRO A 147 -20.15 -8.68 2.02
C PRO A 147 -21.00 -8.63 3.29
N TYR A 148 -20.40 -8.18 4.38
CA TYR A 148 -21.09 -7.94 5.65
C TYR A 148 -22.30 -7.02 5.47
N THR A 149 -23.46 -7.43 5.99
CA THR A 149 -24.73 -6.69 5.86
C THR A 149 -25.22 -6.19 7.22
N GLN A 150 -26.01 -5.11 7.22
CA GLN A 150 -26.59 -4.58 8.45
C GLN A 150 -27.44 -5.63 9.19
N ALA A 151 -28.21 -6.45 8.45
CA ALA A 151 -28.99 -7.55 9.03
C ALA A 151 -28.12 -8.60 9.75
N GLU A 152 -26.84 -8.75 9.41
CA GLU A 152 -25.90 -9.60 10.16
C GLU A 152 -25.47 -8.95 11.47
N ALA A 153 -25.23 -7.63 11.46
CA ALA A 153 -24.97 -6.84 12.66
C ALA A 153 -26.15 -6.91 13.64
N ASP A 154 -27.37 -6.74 13.13
CA ASP A 154 -28.59 -6.71 13.93
C ASP A 154 -28.88 -8.07 14.57
N ARG A 155 -28.71 -9.17 13.79
CA ARG A 155 -28.75 -10.56 14.32
C ARG A 155 -27.70 -10.78 15.43
N ALA A 156 -26.47 -10.30 15.24
CA ALA A 156 -25.39 -10.45 16.22
C ALA A 156 -25.61 -9.58 17.48
N ALA A 157 -26.27 -8.43 17.33
CA ALA A 157 -26.67 -7.55 18.43
C ALA A 157 -27.97 -7.96 19.13
N ALA A 158 -28.66 -9.01 18.63
CA ALA A 158 -30.01 -9.41 19.04
C ALA A 158 -31.05 -8.27 18.97
N VAL A 159 -30.87 -7.35 18.02
CA VAL A 159 -31.83 -6.29 17.71
C VAL A 159 -32.62 -6.72 16.48
N CYS A 160 -33.94 -6.69 16.56
CA CYS A 160 -34.82 -7.00 15.43
C CYS A 160 -35.87 -5.90 15.26
N ASP A 161 -35.86 -5.26 14.09
CA ASP A 161 -36.93 -4.34 13.72
C ASP A 161 -38.25 -5.11 13.53
N THR A 162 -39.36 -4.51 13.98
CA THR A 162 -40.67 -5.16 14.07
C THR A 162 -41.28 -5.61 12.73
N ASN A 163 -40.69 -5.20 11.60
CA ASN A 163 -41.09 -5.59 10.24
C ASN A 163 -40.12 -6.62 9.61
N GLY A 164 -39.26 -7.28 10.39
CA GLY A 164 -38.12 -8.02 9.85
C GLY A 164 -37.77 -9.36 10.51
N CYS A 165 -38.62 -9.94 11.38
CA CYS A 165 -38.41 -11.32 11.86
C CYS A 165 -38.85 -12.37 10.82
N VAL A 166 -38.25 -12.33 9.63
CA VAL A 166 -38.29 -13.47 8.69
C VAL A 166 -37.00 -14.24 8.85
N THR A 167 -37.08 -15.32 9.62
CA THR A 167 -36.07 -16.38 9.57
C THR A 167 -35.98 -16.91 8.15
N PHE A 168 -34.85 -16.67 7.47
CA PHE A 168 -34.49 -17.49 6.34
C PHE A 168 -33.05 -17.97 6.48
N TRP A 169 -32.93 -19.20 6.99
CA TRP A 169 -31.86 -20.11 6.62
C TRP A 169 -31.89 -20.26 5.09
N VAL A 170 -31.07 -19.49 4.38
CA VAL A 170 -30.70 -19.85 3.01
C VAL A 170 -29.77 -21.06 3.12
N SER A 171 -30.33 -22.28 3.15
CA SER A 171 -29.55 -23.45 2.76
C SER A 171 -29.08 -23.24 1.32
N PRO A 172 -27.78 -23.38 1.01
CA PRO A 172 -27.24 -23.05 -0.30
C PRO A 172 -27.50 -24.16 -1.34
N GLU A 173 -28.75 -24.53 -1.55
CA GLU A 173 -29.20 -25.42 -2.62
C GLU A 173 -30.59 -25.02 -3.14
N SER A 174 -30.75 -24.98 -4.47
CA SER A 174 -31.94 -24.53 -5.22
C SER A 174 -32.32 -23.05 -5.11
N GLY A 175 -31.76 -22.23 -6.01
CA GLY A 175 -32.28 -20.89 -6.26
C GLY A 175 -33.58 -20.92 -7.08
N LYS A 176 -34.70 -20.50 -6.48
CA LYS A 176 -35.93 -19.98 -7.11
C LYS A 176 -36.91 -19.47 -6.02
N PRO A 177 -37.42 -18.23 -6.09
CA PRO A 177 -38.56 -17.83 -5.28
C PRO A 177 -39.86 -18.35 -5.91
N TYR A 178 -40.68 -19.07 -5.14
CA TYR A 178 -42.06 -19.39 -5.52
C TYR A 178 -43.04 -18.54 -4.70
N PRO A 179 -44.07 -17.95 -5.33
CA PRO A 179 -45.11 -17.21 -4.61
C PRO A 179 -46.06 -18.19 -3.90
N SER A 180 -46.48 -17.85 -2.68
CA SER A 180 -47.49 -18.59 -1.93
C SER A 180 -48.90 -18.32 -2.48
N LEU A 181 -49.66 -19.39 -2.71
CA LEU A 181 -51.11 -19.40 -2.60
C LEU A 181 -51.51 -19.76 -1.16
#